data_AF-A0A9D2N4Z5-F1
#
_entry.id   AF-A0A9D2N4Z5-F1
#
_cell.length_a   1.000
_cell.length_b   1.000
_cell.length_c   1.000
_cell.angle_alpha   90.00
_cell.angle_beta   90.00
_cell.angle_gamma   90.00
#
_symmetry.space_group_name_H-M   'P 1'
#
loop_
_entity.id
_entity.type
_entity.pdbx_description
1 polymer ?
#
loop_
_entity_poly.entity_id
_entity_poly.type
_entity_poly.pdbx_seq_one_letter_code
_entity_poly.pdbx_strand_id
1 'polypeptide(L)'
;MKEIYMTNTLSPIPRQEAESCMDRLLEQYPDVKKILLIPPDFTRCYSYAGELTQILYKKLAPRVLVHVMPALGTHMAMDEEEKQKMFGSEIPPEAFLVHHWQTDTVSIGIVPREVI
;
A
#
# COMPACT_ATOMS: atom_id res chain seq x y z
N MET A 1 -4.76 13.70 10.74
CA MET A 1 -4.98 13.36 9.32
C MET A 1 -6.42 13.72 9.01
N LYS A 2 -6.69 14.42 7.91
CA LYS A 2 -8.05 14.60 7.39
C LYS A 2 -8.39 13.37 6.56
N GLU A 3 -9.44 12.68 6.96
CA GLU A 3 -9.93 11.50 6.25
C GLU A 3 -10.53 11.90 4.90
N ILE A 4 -10.37 11.03 3.92
CA ILE A 4 -10.89 11.22 2.56
C ILE A 4 -11.82 10.05 2.27
N TYR A 5 -13.09 10.38 2.03
CA TYR A 5 -14.13 9.41 1.74
C TYR A 5 -14.65 9.64 0.32
N MET A 6 -14.81 8.55 -0.42
CA MET A 6 -15.43 8.53 -1.74
C MET A 6 -16.26 7.26 -1.84
N THR A 7 -17.53 7.42 -2.20
CA THR A 7 -18.45 6.30 -2.36
C THR A 7 -19.33 6.56 -3.58
N ASN A 8 -19.52 5.53 -4.39
CA ASN A 8 -20.45 5.52 -5.50
C ASN A 8 -21.07 4.12 -5.57
N THR A 9 -22.39 4.06 -5.45
CA THR A 9 -23.16 2.80 -5.45
C THR A 9 -23.76 2.47 -6.81
N LEU A 10 -23.68 3.39 -7.77
CA LEU A 10 -24.30 3.28 -9.10
C LEU A 10 -23.30 2.86 -10.18
N SER A 11 -22.03 3.23 -10.03
CA SER A 11 -20.97 2.91 -10.98
C SER A 11 -19.60 2.76 -10.30
N PRO A 12 -18.63 2.08 -10.94
CA PRO A 12 -17.25 2.06 -10.47
C PRO A 12 -16.68 3.48 -10.37
N ILE A 13 -15.85 3.71 -9.35
CA ILE A 13 -15.13 4.98 -9.17
C ILE A 13 -14.15 5.15 -10.35
N PRO A 14 -14.24 6.25 -11.12
CA PRO A 14 -13.30 6.54 -12.19
C PRO A 14 -11.87 6.70 -11.66
N ARG A 15 -10.87 6.27 -12.44
CA ARG A 15 -9.46 6.38 -12.07
C ARG A 15 -9.06 7.82 -11.70
N GLN A 16 -9.53 8.82 -12.45
CA GLN A 16 -9.24 10.22 -12.20
C GLN A 16 -9.74 10.69 -10.83
N GLU A 17 -10.87 10.16 -10.36
CA GLU A 17 -11.41 10.48 -9.04
C GLU A 17 -10.56 9.84 -7.93
N ALA A 18 -10.11 8.60 -8.12
CA ALA A 18 -9.17 7.95 -7.21
C ALA A 18 -7.82 8.71 -7.14
N GLU A 19 -7.28 9.14 -8.29
CA GLU A 19 -6.06 9.95 -8.35
C GLU A 19 -6.20 11.29 -7.62
N SER A 20 -7.34 11.97 -7.77
CA SER A 20 -7.65 13.22 -7.06
C SER A 20 -7.71 13.02 -5.54
N CYS A 21 -8.29 11.91 -5.07
CA CYS A 21 -8.25 11.54 -3.66
C CYS A 21 -6.82 11.32 -3.16
N MET A 22 -5.95 10.69 -3.95
CA MET A 22 -4.54 10.51 -3.60
C MET A 22 -3.80 11.85 -3.55
N ASP A 23 -4.06 12.77 -4.47
CA ASP A 23 -3.45 14.10 -4.45
C ASP A 23 -3.80 14.86 -3.16
N ARG A 24 -5.09 14.86 -2.80
CA ARG A 24 -5.57 15.43 -1.53
C ARG A 24 -4.98 14.77 -0.29
N LEU A 25 -4.65 13.47 -0.37
CA LEU A 25 -3.95 12.78 0.72
C LEU A 25 -2.52 13.29 0.84
N LEU A 26 -1.80 13.36 -0.28
CA LEU A 26 -0.39 13.76 -0.33
C LEU A 26 -0.17 15.23 0.05
N GLU A 27 -1.12 16.11 -0.25
CA GLU A 27 -1.12 17.52 0.19
C GLU A 27 -1.05 17.66 1.72
N GLN A 28 -1.48 16.66 2.48
CA GLN A 28 -1.40 16.66 3.94
C GLN A 28 0.01 16.38 4.46
N TYR A 29 0.94 15.97 3.60
CA TYR A 29 2.28 15.52 3.95
C TYR A 29 3.37 16.14 3.03
N PRO A 30 3.48 17.49 2.96
CA PRO A 30 4.34 18.17 1.98
C PRO A 30 5.84 17.86 2.13
N ASP A 31 6.30 17.58 3.36
CA ASP A 31 7.73 17.44 3.68
C ASP A 31 8.19 15.98 3.83
N VAL A 32 7.35 15.01 3.48
CA VAL A 32 7.69 13.58 3.60
C VAL A 32 8.94 13.25 2.78
N LYS A 33 9.82 12.39 3.34
CA LYS A 33 11.09 12.00 2.70
C LYS A 33 11.22 10.51 2.44
N LYS A 34 10.54 9.69 3.26
CA LYS A 34 10.52 8.23 3.17
C LYS A 34 9.09 7.76 3.38
N ILE A 35 8.62 6.87 2.51
CA ILE A 35 7.27 6.31 2.54
C ILE A 35 7.37 4.79 2.43
N LEU A 36 6.54 4.11 3.22
CA LEU A 36 6.28 2.69 3.11
C LEU A 36 4.82 2.50 2.74
N LEU A 37 4.55 1.94 1.57
CA LEU A 37 3.23 1.52 1.15
C LEU A 37 2.98 0.09 1.63
N ILE A 38 1.84 -0.15 2.28
CA ILE A 38 1.48 -1.47 2.83
C ILE A 38 0.18 -1.96 2.16
N PRO A 39 0.23 -2.37 0.89
CA PRO A 39 -0.93 -2.98 0.24
C PRO A 39 -1.21 -4.37 0.81
N PRO A 40 -2.42 -4.94 0.61
CA PRO A 40 -2.65 -6.36 0.87
C PRO A 40 -1.77 -7.23 -0.05
N ASP A 41 -1.73 -8.53 0.23
CA ASP A 41 -1.04 -9.51 -0.61
C ASP A 41 -1.87 -9.96 -1.84
N PHE A 42 -1.31 -10.89 -2.61
CA PHE A 42 -1.91 -11.40 -3.83
C PHE A 42 -3.29 -12.05 -3.63
N THR A 43 -3.60 -12.56 -2.44
CA THR A 43 -4.92 -13.15 -2.14
C THR A 43 -6.06 -12.14 -2.21
N ARG A 44 -5.74 -10.85 -2.37
CA ARG A 44 -6.66 -9.73 -2.60
C ARG A 44 -6.37 -9.01 -3.92
N CYS A 45 -5.94 -9.71 -4.97
CA CYS A 45 -5.62 -9.12 -6.27
C CYS A 45 -6.75 -8.28 -6.90
N TYR A 46 -8.03 -8.59 -6.60
CA TYR A 46 -9.19 -7.81 -7.07
C TYR A 46 -9.60 -6.65 -6.14
N SER A 47 -8.74 -6.23 -5.22
CA SER A 47 -9.04 -5.15 -4.25
C SER A 47 -8.83 -3.73 -4.78
N TYR A 48 -8.36 -3.58 -6.01
CA TYR A 48 -7.90 -2.30 -6.59
C TYR A 48 -6.67 -1.69 -5.89
N ALA A 49 -6.12 -2.35 -4.85
CA ALA A 49 -4.97 -1.86 -4.12
C ALA A 49 -3.69 -1.84 -4.97
N GLY A 50 -3.60 -2.73 -5.96
CA GLY A 50 -2.50 -2.76 -6.92
C GLY A 50 -2.39 -1.45 -7.72
N GLU A 51 -3.52 -1.00 -8.27
CA GLU A 51 -3.64 0.24 -9.03
C GLU A 51 -3.38 1.47 -8.15
N LEU A 52 -3.92 1.50 -6.93
CA LEU A 52 -3.66 2.59 -5.99
C LEU A 52 -2.19 2.67 -5.60
N THR A 53 -1.54 1.52 -5.39
CA THR A 53 -0.10 1.45 -5.09
C THR A 53 0.72 2.01 -6.24
N GLN A 54 0.40 1.66 -7.49
CA GLN A 54 1.06 2.20 -8.69
C GLN A 54 0.90 3.73 -8.80
N ILE A 55 -0.32 4.23 -8.58
CA ILE A 55 -0.62 5.67 -8.61
C ILE A 55 0.25 6.42 -7.58
N LEU A 56 0.25 5.94 -6.34
CA LEU A 56 1.03 6.54 -5.26
C LEU A 56 2.53 6.47 -5.54
N TYR A 57 3.04 5.29 -5.93
CA TYR A 57 4.44 5.10 -6.25
C TYR A 57 4.90 6.07 -7.34
N LYS A 58 4.15 6.16 -8.46
CA LYS A 58 4.46 7.08 -9.57
C LYS A 58 4.49 8.54 -9.16
N LYS A 59 3.57 8.97 -8.29
CA LYS A 59 3.51 10.36 -7.80
C LYS A 59 4.66 10.69 -6.84
N LEU A 60 5.11 9.71 -6.06
CA LEU A 60 6.03 9.91 -4.93
C LEU A 60 7.50 9.60 -5.27
N ALA A 61 7.77 8.50 -5.96
CA ALA A 61 9.12 8.01 -6.26
C ALA A 61 10.06 9.05 -6.92
N PRO A 62 9.58 10.02 -7.74
CA PRO A 62 10.45 11.06 -8.27
C PRO A 62 11.03 12.04 -7.23
N ARG A 63 10.48 12.07 -6.01
CA ARG A 63 10.81 13.10 -5.00
C ARG A 63 11.22 12.51 -3.64
N VAL A 64 10.79 11.29 -3.34
CA VAL A 64 10.99 10.67 -2.03
C VAL A 64 11.33 9.19 -2.19
N LEU A 65 11.97 8.61 -1.17
CA LEU A 65 12.20 7.17 -1.13
C LEU A 65 10.88 6.45 -0.84
N VAL A 66 10.45 5.57 -1.74
CA VAL A 66 9.23 4.78 -1.59
C VAL A 66 9.57 3.30 -1.62
N HIS A 67 9.14 2.58 -0.59
CA HIS A 67 9.14 1.13 -0.57
C HIS A 67 7.70 0.60 -0.52
N VAL A 68 7.51 -0.62 -1.01
CA VAL A 68 6.24 -1.36 -0.96
C VAL A 68 6.45 -2.64 -0.19
N MET A 69 5.63 -2.89 0.83
CA MET A 69 5.68 -4.12 1.63
C MET A 69 4.29 -4.74 1.70
N PRO A 70 4.00 -5.74 0.86
CA PRO A 70 2.72 -6.45 0.92
C PRO A 70 2.45 -7.03 2.31
N ALA A 71 1.24 -6.85 2.81
CA ALA A 71 0.80 -7.36 4.11
C ALA A 71 0.48 -8.86 4.03
N LEU A 72 1.53 -9.69 4.10
CA LEU A 72 1.43 -11.16 3.97
C LEU A 72 0.68 -11.84 5.12
N GLY A 73 0.71 -11.27 6.33
CA GLY A 73 0.36 -12.03 7.54
C GLY A 73 1.27 -13.26 7.67
N THR A 74 0.69 -14.46 7.70
CA THR A 74 1.44 -15.73 7.73
C THR A 74 1.68 -16.34 6.35
N HIS A 75 1.27 -15.68 5.27
CA HIS A 75 1.41 -16.21 3.92
C HIS A 75 2.86 -16.16 3.41
N MET A 76 3.10 -16.91 2.33
CA MET A 76 4.37 -16.88 1.62
C MET A 76 4.59 -15.53 0.95
N ALA A 77 5.86 -15.14 0.79
CA ALA A 77 6.20 -13.95 0.04
C ALA A 77 5.72 -14.07 -1.42
N MET A 78 5.18 -12.97 -1.95
CA MET A 78 4.74 -12.93 -3.34
C MET A 78 5.92 -13.18 -4.27
N ASP A 79 5.71 -14.02 -5.27
CA ASP A 79 6.69 -14.20 -6.35
C ASP A 79 6.64 -13.03 -7.35
N GLU A 80 7.53 -13.05 -8.34
CA GLU A 80 7.62 -11.97 -9.33
C GLU A 80 6.38 -11.88 -10.23
N GLU A 81 5.78 -13.02 -10.57
CA GLU A 81 4.60 -13.08 -11.42
C GLU A 81 3.38 -12.51 -10.70
N GLU A 82 3.21 -12.85 -9.43
CA GLU A 82 2.18 -12.32 -8.55
C GLU A 82 2.34 -10.80 -8.35
N LYS A 83 3.57 -10.32 -8.13
CA LYS A 83 3.85 -8.88 -8.04
C LYS A 83 3.52 -8.17 -9.34
N GLN A 84 3.94 -8.71 -10.48
CA GLN A 84 3.66 -8.09 -11.78
C GLN A 84 2.15 -8.06 -12.08
N LYS A 85 1.44 -9.14 -11.76
CA LYS A 85 -0.03 -9.20 -11.91
C LYS A 85 -0.76 -8.21 -11.01
N MET A 86 -0.30 -8.03 -9.77
CA MET A 86 -0.95 -7.15 -8.81
C MET A 86 -0.56 -5.68 -8.98
N PHE A 87 0.73 -5.40 -9.12
CA PHE A 87 1.31 -4.04 -9.08
C PHE A 87 1.79 -3.54 -10.44
N GLY A 88 1.62 -4.31 -11.52
CA GLY A 88 2.12 -3.94 -12.84
C GLY A 88 3.64 -3.91 -12.93
N SER A 89 4.18 -3.24 -13.94
CA SER A 89 5.62 -3.15 -14.22
C SER A 89 6.26 -1.81 -13.83
N GLU A 90 5.49 -0.89 -13.26
CA GLU A 90 5.94 0.48 -12.96
C GLU A 90 6.80 0.56 -11.69
N ILE A 91 6.67 -0.42 -10.78
CA ILE A 91 7.39 -0.47 -9.52
C ILE A 91 8.58 -1.42 -9.71
N PRO A 92 9.82 -0.94 -9.55
CA PRO A 92 10.99 -1.78 -9.77
C PRO A 92 11.13 -2.81 -8.63
N PRO A 93 11.67 -4.02 -8.90
CA PRO A 93 11.76 -5.10 -7.92
C PRO A 93 12.45 -4.70 -6.60
N GLU A 94 13.47 -3.85 -6.67
CA GLU A 94 14.21 -3.36 -5.50
C GLU A 94 13.41 -2.44 -4.57
N ALA A 95 12.27 -1.91 -5.02
CA ALA A 95 11.38 -1.15 -4.16
C ALA A 95 10.50 -2.04 -3.27
N PHE A 96 10.43 -3.34 -3.54
CA PHE A 96 9.64 -4.29 -2.76
C PHE A 96 10.43 -4.83 -1.56
N LEU A 97 9.83 -4.72 -0.38
CA LEU A 97 10.30 -5.34 0.85
C LEU A 97 9.44 -6.56 1.17
N VAL A 98 10.06 -7.60 1.71
CA VAL A 98 9.36 -8.79 2.19
C VAL A 98 9.00 -8.60 3.66
N HIS A 99 7.73 -8.86 4.01
CA HIS A 99 7.28 -8.84 5.39
C HIS A 99 7.68 -10.14 6.11
N HIS A 100 8.84 -10.15 6.77
CA HIS A 100 9.31 -11.30 7.56
C HIS A 100 8.71 -11.30 8.97
N TRP A 101 7.45 -11.72 9.07
CA TRP A 101 6.68 -11.69 10.33
C TRP A 101 7.31 -12.46 11.50
N GLN A 102 8.20 -13.42 11.23
CA GLN A 102 8.87 -14.21 12.27
C GLN A 102 10.10 -13.52 12.86
N THR A 103 10.82 -12.72 12.08
CA THR A 103 12.14 -12.21 12.44
C THR A 103 12.20 -10.70 12.61
N ASP A 104 11.31 -9.97 11.93
CA ASP A 104 11.42 -8.51 11.81
C ASP A 104 10.43 -7.76 12.72
N THR A 105 9.82 -8.48 13.66
CA THR A 105 8.85 -7.92 14.60
C THR A 105 9.52 -7.32 15.83
N VAL A 106 8.90 -6.26 16.35
CA VAL A 106 9.27 -5.63 17.63
C VAL A 106 8.07 -5.62 18.54
N SER A 107 8.28 -5.81 19.85
CA SER A 107 7.19 -5.70 20.83
C SER A 107 6.75 -4.23 20.96
N ILE A 108 5.47 -3.97 20.71
CA ILE A 108 4.87 -2.63 20.85
C ILE A 108 3.98 -2.49 22.09
N GLY A 109 3.77 -3.57 22.84
CA GLY A 109 2.90 -3.61 24.01
C GLY A 109 2.32 -4.99 24.29
N ILE A 110 1.40 -5.03 25.26
CA ILE A 110 0.69 -6.24 25.70
C ILE A 110 -0.80 -5.95 25.63
N VAL A 111 -1.57 -6.87 25.06
CA VAL A 111 -3.04 -6.81 25.08
C VAL A 111 -3.51 -7.18 26.50
N PRO A 112 -4.26 -6.31 27.21
CA PRO A 112 -4.73 -6.60 28.56
C PRO A 112 -5.63 -7.84 28.61
N ARG A 113 -5.58 -8.60 29.72
CA ARG A 113 -6.36 -9.84 29.86
C ARG A 113 -7.86 -9.57 29.90
N GLU A 114 -8.26 -8.38 30.34
CA GLU A 114 -9.66 -7.99 30.53
C GLU A 114 -10.43 -7.83 29.20
N VAL A 115 -9.72 -7.78 28.06
CA VAL A 115 -10.29 -7.57 26.72
C VAL A 115 -10.08 -8.76 25.76
N ILE A 116 -9.58 -9.89 26.26
CA ILE A 116 -9.40 -11.15 25.53
C ILE A 116 -10.39 -12.17 26.10
#